data_AF-A0A957LK90-F1
#
_entry.id   AF-A0A957LK90-F1
#
_cell.length_a   1.000
_cell.length_b   1.000
_cell.length_c   1.000
_cell.angle_alpha   90.00
_cell.angle_beta   90.00
_cell.angle_gamma   90.00
#
_symmetry.space_group_name_H-M   'P 1'
#
loop_
_entity.id
_entity.type
_entity.pdbx_description
1 polymer ?
#
loop_
_entity_poly.entity_id
_entity_poly.type
_entity_poly.pdbx_seq_one_letter_code
_entity_poly.pdbx_strand_id
1 'polypeptide(L)'
;VSCAEEIDLARYGVRPGKCIDDDYIFAAFGLRVGGTKDPSQRAACGCIASRDIGMYDSCLFGCQYCYATSSFDRARANHAAHDPLATSLLS
;
A
#
# COMPACT_ATOMS: atom_id res chain seq x y z
N VAL A 1 -5.09 -17.58 -6.51
CA VAL A 1 -4.26 -16.63 -7.28
C VAL A 1 -2.89 -16.54 -6.63
N SER A 2 -1.84 -16.11 -7.33
CA SER A 2 -0.50 -15.89 -6.77
C SER A 2 0.08 -14.55 -7.24
N CYS A 3 0.80 -13.84 -6.36
CA CYS A 3 1.29 -12.50 -6.66
C CYS A 3 2.69 -12.55 -7.30
N ALA A 4 2.79 -12.01 -8.52
CA ALA A 4 4.06 -11.81 -9.23
C ALA A 4 4.93 -13.07 -9.36
N GLU A 5 4.28 -14.23 -9.56
CA GLU A 5 4.95 -15.45 -9.98
C GLU A 5 5.37 -15.33 -11.46
N GLU A 6 6.61 -15.69 -11.77
CA GLU A 6 7.14 -15.65 -13.14
C GLU A 6 6.81 -16.93 -13.93
N ILE A 7 6.52 -18.02 -13.21
CA ILE A 7 6.16 -19.31 -13.81
C ILE A 7 4.65 -19.39 -14.05
N ASP A 8 4.27 -19.98 -15.19
CA ASP A 8 2.86 -20.23 -15.50
C ASP A 8 2.33 -21.44 -14.73
N LEU A 9 1.47 -21.16 -13.75
CA LEU A 9 0.80 -22.15 -12.91
C LEU A 9 -0.68 -22.31 -13.27
N ALA A 10 -1.14 -21.76 -14.39
CA ALA A 10 -2.53 -21.84 -14.82
C ALA A 10 -2.99 -23.30 -14.97
N ARG A 11 -2.11 -24.21 -15.37
CA ARG A 11 -2.39 -25.66 -15.44
C ARG A 11 -2.78 -26.28 -14.09
N TYR A 12 -2.40 -25.64 -12.99
CA TYR A 12 -2.73 -26.05 -11.62
C TYR A 12 -3.89 -25.23 -11.04
N GLY A 13 -4.57 -24.41 -11.86
CA GLY A 13 -5.65 -23.53 -11.41
C GLY A 13 -5.19 -22.28 -10.67
N VAL A 14 -3.88 -22.02 -10.60
CA VAL A 14 -3.33 -20.83 -9.94
C VAL A 14 -3.16 -19.72 -10.97
N ARG A 15 -4.07 -18.75 -10.94
CA ARG A 15 -3.99 -17.55 -11.78
C ARG A 15 -3.08 -16.48 -11.16
N PRO A 16 -2.46 -15.59 -11.95
CA PRO A 16 -1.82 -14.38 -11.42
C PRO A 16 -2.82 -13.55 -10.61
N GLY A 17 -2.35 -13.02 -9.48
CA GLY A 17 -3.12 -12.19 -8.56
C GLY A 17 -2.63 -10.74 -8.56
N LYS A 18 -3.54 -9.85 -8.19
CA LYS A 18 -3.25 -8.44 -7.93
C LYS A 18 -3.56 -8.16 -6.44
N CYS A 19 -2.63 -7.55 -5.71
CA CYS A 19 -2.92 -7.08 -4.34
C CYS A 19 -3.80 -5.82 -4.39
N ILE A 20 -3.56 -4.95 -5.37
CA ILE A 20 -4.42 -3.82 -5.70
C ILE A 20 -5.11 -4.18 -7.02
N ASP A 21 -6.27 -4.82 -6.88
CA ASP A 21 -7.04 -5.44 -7.96
C ASP A 21 -8.21 -4.54 -8.35
N ASP A 22 -8.15 -3.97 -9.56
CA ASP A 22 -9.17 -3.10 -10.14
C ASP A 22 -10.49 -3.81 -10.41
N ASP A 23 -10.45 -5.09 -10.82
CA ASP A 23 -11.65 -5.90 -11.02
C ASP A 23 -12.34 -6.17 -9.69
N TYR A 24 -11.56 -6.47 -8.65
CA TYR A 24 -12.09 -6.65 -7.30
C TYR A 24 -12.63 -5.33 -6.71
N ILE A 25 -11.94 -4.21 -6.89
CA ILE A 25 -12.41 -2.89 -6.43
C ILE A 25 -13.75 -2.55 -7.08
N PHE A 26 -13.90 -2.80 -8.38
CA PHE A 26 -15.18 -2.61 -9.07
C PHE A 26 -16.26 -3.54 -8.52
N ALA A 27 -15.97 -4.83 -8.33
CA ALA A 27 -16.93 -5.79 -7.81
C ALA A 27 -17.37 -5.45 -6.37
N ALA A 28 -16.45 -4.98 -5.52
CA ALA A 28 -16.71 -4.68 -4.13
C ALA A 28 -17.41 -3.32 -3.92
N PHE A 29 -17.05 -2.31 -4.70
CA PHE A 29 -17.46 -0.92 -4.46
C PHE A 29 -18.22 -0.25 -5.61
N GLY A 30 -18.32 -0.90 -6.78
CA GLY A 30 -18.90 -0.30 -7.98
C GLY A 30 -18.04 0.81 -8.60
N LEU A 31 -16.81 0.98 -8.14
CA LEU A 31 -15.90 2.04 -8.57
C LEU A 31 -14.98 1.55 -9.69
N ARG A 32 -14.98 2.25 -10.82
CA ARG A 32 -13.98 2.03 -11.87
C ARG A 32 -12.79 2.93 -11.61
N VAL A 33 -11.75 2.35 -11.03
CA VAL A 33 -10.45 2.99 -10.87
C VAL A 33 -9.70 2.91 -12.20
N GLY A 34 -9.72 4.01 -12.97
CA GLY A 34 -8.98 4.10 -14.23
C GLY A 34 -7.50 3.99 -13.96
N GLY A 35 -6.88 2.87 -14.34
CA GLY A 35 -5.48 2.62 -14.02
C GLY A 35 -4.85 1.61 -14.96
N THR A 36 -3.58 1.83 -15.27
CA THR A 36 -2.71 0.81 -15.85
C THR A 36 -1.97 0.08 -14.73
N LYS A 37 -1.33 -1.03 -15.07
CA LYS A 37 -0.33 -1.66 -14.19
C LYS A 37 0.61 -0.59 -13.62
N ASP A 38 0.90 -0.69 -12.33
CA ASP A 38 1.87 0.16 -11.66
C ASP A 38 3.30 -0.11 -12.22
N PRO A 39 3.96 0.89 -12.84
CA PRO A 39 5.30 0.73 -13.40
C PRO A 39 6.38 0.57 -12.32
N SER A 40 6.11 0.96 -11.07
CA SER A 40 7.06 0.82 -9.96
C SER A 40 7.09 -0.61 -9.37
N GLN A 41 6.09 -1.42 -9.69
CA GLN A 41 5.99 -2.80 -9.20
C GLN A 41 6.78 -3.78 -10.08
N ARG A 42 7.14 -4.94 -9.51
CA ARG A 42 7.78 -6.07 -10.21
C ARG A 42 7.13 -6.34 -11.57
N ALA A 43 7.92 -6.78 -12.56
CA ALA A 43 7.44 -6.99 -13.93
C ALA A 43 6.22 -7.94 -13.99
N ALA A 44 6.27 -9.06 -13.27
CA ALA A 44 5.18 -10.04 -13.18
C ALA A 44 3.99 -9.58 -12.29
N CYS A 45 4.10 -8.47 -11.56
CA CYS A 45 3.02 -7.96 -10.73
C CYS A 45 1.89 -7.36 -11.59
N GLY A 46 0.64 -7.74 -11.32
CA GLY A 46 -0.53 -7.21 -12.03
C GLY A 46 -1.21 -6.01 -11.36
N CYS A 47 -0.75 -5.57 -10.19
CA CYS A 47 -1.40 -4.48 -9.45
C CYS A 47 -1.50 -3.20 -10.28
N ILE A 48 -2.62 -2.50 -10.15
CA ILE A 48 -2.73 -1.11 -10.59
C ILE A 48 -1.97 -0.17 -9.64
N ALA A 49 -1.72 1.05 -10.10
CA ALA A 49 -1.07 2.08 -9.29
C ALA A 49 -1.82 2.34 -7.97
N SER A 50 -1.06 2.50 -6.89
CA SER A 50 -1.58 2.86 -5.58
C SER A 50 -0.60 3.76 -4.85
N ARG A 51 -1.08 4.40 -3.77
CA ARG A 51 -0.24 5.22 -2.89
C ARG A 51 -0.50 4.80 -1.46
N ASP A 52 0.58 4.55 -0.71
CA ASP A 52 0.49 4.29 0.72
C ASP A 52 0.00 5.55 1.46
N ILE A 53 -0.87 5.37 2.43
CA ILE A 53 -1.45 6.46 3.25
C ILE A 53 -0.74 6.60 4.61
N GLY A 54 0.09 5.63 4.97
CA GLY A 54 0.92 5.66 6.16
C GLY A 54 2.06 6.65 6.05
N MET A 55 2.48 7.18 7.19
CA MET A 55 3.60 8.12 7.29
C MET A 55 4.61 7.61 8.32
N TYR A 56 5.88 7.55 7.93
CA TYR A 56 6.95 7.19 8.85
C TYR A 56 7.14 8.22 9.96
N ASP A 57 7.70 7.76 11.08
CA ASP A 57 7.97 8.57 12.25
C ASP A 57 6.76 9.42 12.67
N SER A 58 5.57 8.83 12.69
CA SER A 58 4.34 9.48 13.17
C SER A 58 3.64 8.69 14.28
N CYS A 59 4.01 7.42 14.48
CA CYS A 59 3.38 6.54 15.46
C CYS A 59 3.99 6.69 16.86
N LEU A 60 3.13 6.85 17.88
CA LEU A 60 3.55 7.07 19.27
C LEU A 60 3.69 5.79 20.11
N PHE A 61 3.44 4.61 19.53
CA PHE A 61 3.27 3.37 20.30
C PHE A 61 4.57 2.79 20.89
N GLY A 62 5.74 3.21 20.43
CA GLY A 62 6.99 2.83 21.11
C GLY A 62 7.48 1.40 20.83
N CYS A 63 6.98 0.72 19.79
CA CYS A 63 7.31 -0.69 19.56
C CYS A 63 8.80 -0.86 19.24
N GLN A 64 9.51 -1.69 20.02
CA GLN A 64 10.96 -1.94 19.86
C GLN A 64 11.34 -2.50 18.46
N TYR A 65 10.39 -3.16 17.80
CA TYR A 65 10.55 -3.76 16.47
C TYR A 65 9.92 -2.92 15.34
N CYS A 66 9.55 -1.66 15.60
CA CYS A 66 8.89 -0.83 14.60
C CYS A 66 9.86 -0.51 13.46
N TYR A 67 9.55 -0.96 12.24
CA TYR A 67 10.31 -0.54 11.05
C TYR A 67 9.91 0.85 10.56
N ALA A 68 8.71 1.31 10.90
CA ALA A 68 8.10 2.54 10.40
C ALA A 68 8.40 3.78 11.27
N THR A 69 8.97 3.59 12.46
CA THR A 69 9.39 4.68 13.36
C THR A 69 10.84 4.48 13.73
N SER A 70 11.70 5.20 13.03
CA SER A 70 13.15 5.22 13.26
C SER A 70 13.56 6.15 14.40
N SER A 71 12.70 7.10 14.80
CA SER A 71 12.91 7.95 15.97
C SER A 71 11.60 8.27 16.69
N PHE A 72 11.49 7.88 17.96
CA PHE A 72 10.32 8.19 18.79
C PHE A 72 10.21 9.68 19.15
N ASP A 73 11.34 10.39 19.21
CA ASP A 73 11.32 11.84 19.41
C ASP A 73 10.76 12.55 18.18
N ARG A 74 11.15 12.12 16.97
CA ARG A 74 10.56 12.62 15.74
C ARG A 74 9.06 12.29 15.65
N ALA A 75 8.66 11.08 16.03
CA ALA A 75 7.24 10.73 16.09
C ALA A 75 6.44 11.62 17.04
N ARG A 76 6.97 11.94 18.22
CA ARG A 76 6.34 12.89 19.15
C ARG A 76 6.22 14.30 18.56
N ALA A 77 7.29 14.81 17.94
CA ALA A 77 7.29 16.13 17.32
C ALA A 77 6.29 16.23 16.17
N ASN A 78 6.31 15.22 15.29
CA ASN A 78 5.41 15.11 14.15
C ASN A 78 3.94 15.02 14.58
N HIS A 79 3.62 14.20 15.58
CA HIS A 79 2.27 14.13 16.13
C HIS A 79 1.84 15.46 16.76
N ALA A 80 2.74 16.15 17.47
CA ALA A 80 2.42 17.45 18.07
C ALA A 80 2.19 18.56 17.04
N ALA A 81 2.84 18.47 15.86
CA ALA A 81 2.68 19.41 14.76
C ALA A 81 1.50 19.08 13.82
N HIS A 82 0.76 17.99 14.08
CA HIS A 82 -0.33 17.56 13.21
C HIS A 82 -1.45 18.61 13.13
N ASP A 83 -1.81 19.00 11.91
CA ASP A 83 -3.01 19.79 11.61
C ASP A 83 -4.17 18.86 11.25
N PRO A 84 -5.26 18.82 12.05
CA PRO A 84 -6.43 17.99 11.77
C PRO A 84 -7.16 18.32 10.46
N LEU A 85 -6.93 19.50 9.88
CA LEU A 85 -7.51 19.91 8.59
C LEU A 85 -6.62 19.58 7.40
N ALA A 86 -5.38 19.13 7.63
CA ALA A 86 -4.47 18.77 6.56
C ALA A 86 -4.86 17.43 5.91
N THR A 87 -4.41 17.23 4.67
CA THR A 87 -4.74 16.04 3.87
C THR A 87 -3.89 14.82 4.20
N SER A 88 -2.84 14.99 5.01
CA SER A 88 -1.95 13.92 5.47
C SER A 88 -1.57 14.12 6.94
N LEU A 89 -1.05 13.06 7.57
CA LEU A 89 -0.62 13.13 8.98
C LEU A 89 0.56 14.08 9.18
N LEU A 90 1.49 14.10 8.21
CA LEU A 90 2.59 15.06 8.15
C LEU A 90 2.37 15.91 6.90
N SER A 91 2.28 17.22 7.08
CA SER A 91 2.00 18.21 6.02
C SER A 91 2.81 19.47 6.26
#